data_AF-A0A1B9Z666-F1
#
_entry.id   AF-A0A1B9Z666-F1
#
_cell.length_a   1.000
_cell.length_b   1.000
_cell.length_c   1.000
_cell.angle_alpha   90.00
_cell.angle_beta   90.00
_cell.angle_gamma   90.00
#
_symmetry.space_group_name_H-M   'P 1'
#
loop_
_entity.id
_entity.type
_entity.pdbx_description
1 polymer ?
#
loop_
_entity_poly.entity_id
_entity_poly.type
_entity_poly.pdbx_seq_one_letter_code
_entity_poly.pdbx_strand_id
1 'polypeptide(L)'
;MRSFLLLTAGGPLLVLTSHETLHDPKFLSRLKAKGIGKFVAFDVPLDLAKERYGGHFHAVESDLHETDDLRMLDYNGQRIFQLFRFDELGAAILQEQA
;
A
#
# COMPACT_ATOMS: atom_id res chain seq x y z
N MET A 1 -7.88 6.35 6.63
CA MET A 1 -6.92 5.95 5.57
C MET A 1 -5.87 5.02 6.19
N ARG A 2 -5.31 4.10 5.41
CA ARG A 2 -4.20 3.22 5.78
C ARG A 2 -3.16 3.20 4.68
N SER A 3 -1.95 2.78 5.02
CA SER A 3 -0.89 2.52 4.05
C SER A 3 -0.40 1.08 4.17
N PHE A 4 -0.24 0.43 3.01
CA PHE A 4 0.27 -0.93 2.93
C PHE A 4 1.43 -1.02 1.95
N LEU A 5 2.53 -1.61 2.38
CA LEU A 5 3.59 -2.08 1.50
C LEU A 5 3.25 -3.49 1.04
N LEU A 6 3.10 -3.69 -0.27
CA LEU A 6 2.81 -4.97 -0.89
C LEU A 6 4.05 -5.48 -1.62
N LEU A 7 4.56 -6.65 -1.26
CA LEU A 7 5.55 -7.38 -2.02
C LEU A 7 4.83 -8.31 -2.99
N THR A 8 4.81 -7.94 -4.26
CA THR A 8 4.13 -8.68 -5.33
C THR A 8 5.14 -9.37 -6.25
N ALA A 9 4.65 -10.21 -7.17
CA ALA A 9 5.50 -10.81 -8.20
C ALA A 9 6.20 -9.78 -9.11
N GLY A 10 5.57 -8.61 -9.32
CA GLY A 10 6.14 -7.51 -10.10
C GLY A 10 7.07 -6.58 -9.29
N GLY A 11 7.23 -6.84 -7.99
CA GLY A 11 8.02 -6.05 -7.07
C GLY A 11 7.19 -5.33 -6.00
N PRO A 12 7.86 -4.54 -5.14
CA PRO A 12 7.21 -3.78 -4.08
C PRO A 12 6.35 -2.63 -4.58
N LEU A 13 5.18 -2.46 -3.96
CA LEU A 13 4.24 -1.37 -4.21
C LEU A 13 3.81 -0.78 -2.87
N LEU A 14 3.70 0.54 -2.78
CA LEU A 14 3.17 1.22 -1.61
C LEU A 14 1.82 1.83 -1.96
N VAL A 15 0.77 1.43 -1.25
CA VAL A 15 -0.60 1.88 -1.51
C VAL A 15 -1.18 2.64 -0.34
N LEU A 16 -2.11 3.53 -0.64
CA LEU A 16 -3.01 4.19 0.32
C LEU A 16 -4.44 3.72 0.07
N THR A 17 -5.20 3.53 1.14
CA THR A 17 -6.59 3.07 1.03
C THR A 17 -7.48 3.60 2.15
N SER A 18 -8.76 3.81 1.85
CA SER A 18 -9.80 4.12 2.84
C SER A 18 -10.19 2.89 3.68
N HIS A 19 -9.93 1.67 3.19
CA HIS A 19 -10.26 0.42 3.87
C HIS A 19 -9.49 0.24 5.18
N GLU A 20 -10.19 -0.15 6.25
CA GLU A 20 -9.61 -0.27 7.59
C GLU A 20 -8.75 -1.53 7.76
N THR A 21 -8.89 -2.50 6.86
CA THR A 21 -8.18 -3.78 6.95
C THR A 21 -7.74 -4.24 5.57
N LEU A 22 -6.65 -5.00 5.52
CA LEU A 22 -6.16 -5.63 4.29
C LEU A 22 -7.12 -6.72 3.77
N HIS A 23 -7.90 -7.33 4.67
CA HIS A 23 -8.83 -8.41 4.33
C HIS A 23 -10.20 -7.91 3.87
N ASP A 24 -10.36 -6.59 3.67
CA ASP A 24 -11.58 -6.06 3.06
C ASP A 24 -11.79 -6.67 1.66
N PRO A 25 -12.92 -7.36 1.40
CA PRO A 25 -13.15 -8.02 0.12
C PRO A 25 -13.14 -7.05 -1.08
N LYS A 26 -13.56 -5.80 -0.90
CA LYS A 26 -13.54 -4.79 -1.97
C LYS A 26 -12.12 -4.37 -2.30
N PHE A 27 -11.27 -4.16 -1.28
CA PHE A 27 -9.85 -3.88 -1.46
C PHE A 27 -9.15 -5.01 -2.23
N LEU A 28 -9.33 -6.25 -1.77
CA LEU A 28 -8.73 -7.44 -2.41
C LEU A 28 -9.21 -7.62 -3.85
N SER A 29 -10.50 -7.41 -4.11
CA SER A 29 -11.08 -7.47 -5.46
C SER A 29 -10.48 -6.42 -6.39
N ARG A 30 -10.25 -5.18 -5.90
CA ARG A 30 -9.58 -4.13 -6.67
C ARG A 30 -8.12 -4.49 -6.99
N LEU A 31 -7.39 -5.08 -6.05
CA LEU A 31 -6.03 -5.58 -6.30
C LEU A 31 -6.01 -6.74 -7.31
N LYS A 32 -6.95 -7.68 -7.19
CA LYS A 32 -7.08 -8.82 -8.13
C LYS A 32 -7.41 -8.34 -9.54
N ALA A 33 -8.27 -7.35 -9.70
CA ALA A 33 -8.56 -6.73 -10.99
C ALA A 33 -7.32 -6.05 -11.62
N LYS A 34 -6.32 -5.68 -10.81
CA LYS A 34 -5.00 -5.19 -11.25
C LYS A 34 -3.95 -6.31 -11.40
N GLY A 35 -4.36 -7.58 -11.34
CA GLY A 35 -3.46 -8.74 -11.46
C GLY A 35 -2.71 -9.11 -10.18
N ILE A 36 -3.04 -8.49 -9.04
CA ILE A 36 -2.37 -8.71 -7.76
C ILE A 36 -3.24 -9.63 -6.89
N GLY A 37 -3.14 -10.95 -7.13
CA GLY A 37 -3.90 -11.97 -6.39
C GLY A 37 -3.12 -12.64 -5.24
N LYS A 38 -1.79 -12.55 -5.25
CA LYS A 38 -0.91 -13.18 -4.25
C LYS A 38 0.25 -12.26 -3.91
N PHE A 39 0.43 -11.96 -2.63
CA PHE A 39 1.43 -11.01 -2.15
C PHE A 39 1.70 -11.17 -0.65
N VAL A 40 2.81 -10.59 -0.19
CA VAL A 40 3.06 -10.33 1.23
C VAL A 40 2.79 -8.87 1.49
N ALA A 41 2.04 -8.55 2.54
CA ALA A 41 1.75 -7.17 2.91
C ALA A 41 2.28 -6.82 4.28
N PHE A 42 2.58 -5.53 4.46
CA PHE A 42 2.94 -4.95 5.73
C PHE A 42 2.13 -3.67 5.94
N ASP A 43 1.61 -3.48 7.15
CA ASP A 43 1.15 -2.17 7.57
C ASP A 43 2.33 -1.20 7.63
N VAL A 44 2.15 -0.03 7.03
CA VAL A 44 3.09 1.09 7.11
C VAL A 44 2.43 2.19 7.94
N PRO A 45 3.04 2.63 9.05
CA PRO A 45 2.51 3.75 9.82
C PRO A 45 2.31 4.98 8.93
N LEU A 46 1.11 5.58 8.96
CA LEU A 46 0.79 6.71 8.08
C LEU A 46 1.72 7.90 8.28
N ASP A 47 2.03 8.24 9.53
CA ASP A 47 2.90 9.38 9.85
C ASP A 47 4.31 9.16 9.29
N LEU A 48 4.79 7.91 9.30
CA LEU A 48 6.07 7.54 8.70
C LEU A 48 6.06 7.67 7.18
N ALA A 49 4.97 7.23 6.51
CA ALA A 49 4.81 7.42 5.08
C ALA A 49 4.71 8.91 4.70
N LYS A 50 4.00 9.71 5.51
CA LYS A 50 3.88 11.17 5.35
C LYS A 50 5.24 11.86 5.47
N GLU A 51 6.02 11.52 6.49
CA GLU A 51 7.36 12.06 6.70
C GLU A 51 8.28 11.78 5.49
N ARG A 52 8.27 10.55 4.99
CA ARG A 52 9.20 10.08 3.93
C ARG A 52 8.86 10.59 2.54
N TYR A 53 7.57 10.70 2.22
CA TYR A 53 7.13 11.15 0.91
C TYR A 53 6.80 12.64 0.84
N GLY A 54 6.59 13.30 1.99
CA GLY A 54 6.36 14.74 2.09
C GLY A 54 5.27 15.23 1.12
N GLY A 55 5.63 16.20 0.27
CA GLY A 55 4.69 16.79 -0.70
C GLY A 55 4.08 15.78 -1.68
N HIS A 56 4.81 14.70 -2.03
CA HIS A 56 4.26 13.64 -2.88
C HIS A 56 3.12 12.91 -2.18
N PHE A 57 3.24 12.65 -0.87
CA PHE A 57 2.15 12.09 -0.09
C PHE A 57 0.91 12.97 -0.15
N HIS A 58 1.08 14.28 0.10
CA HIS A 58 -0.03 15.21 0.15
C HIS A 58 -0.75 15.35 -1.20
N ALA A 59 -0.01 15.31 -2.32
CA ALA A 59 -0.59 15.31 -3.65
C ALA A 59 -1.47 14.07 -3.89
N VAL A 60 -0.98 12.87 -3.52
CA VAL A 60 -1.73 11.62 -3.67
C VAL A 60 -2.94 11.55 -2.71
N GLU A 61 -2.80 12.08 -1.49
CA GLU A 61 -3.88 12.17 -0.50
C GLU A 61 -4.97 13.15 -0.93
N SER A 62 -4.61 14.27 -1.58
CA SER A 62 -5.57 15.30 -2.01
C SER A 62 -6.34 14.92 -3.27
N ASP A 63 -5.81 14.03 -4.10
CA ASP A 63 -6.50 13.46 -5.27
C ASP A 63 -7.50 12.34 -4.90
N LEU A 64 -7.80 12.20 -3.60
CA LEU A 64 -8.78 11.26 -3.08
C LEU A 64 -10.20 11.80 -3.35
N HIS A 65 -10.77 11.41 -4.48
CA HIS A 65 -12.22 11.47 -4.66
C HIS A 65 -12.86 10.36 -3.81
N GLU A 66 -13.99 10.64 -3.15
CA GLU A 66 -14.69 9.68 -2.24
C GLU A 66 -14.98 8.30 -2.85
N THR A 67 -14.93 8.17 -4.17
CA THR A 67 -15.22 6.93 -4.91
C THR A 67 -14.01 6.03 -5.15
N ASP A 68 -12.79 6.49 -4.87
CA ASP A 68 -11.56 5.79 -5.22
C ASP A 68 -10.77 5.32 -3.99
N ASP A 69 -11.13 4.12 -3.52
CA ASP A 69 -10.67 3.54 -2.26
C ASP A 69 -9.23 3.00 -2.27
N LEU A 70 -8.50 3.10 -3.41
CA LEU A 70 -7.15 2.57 -3.57
C LEU A 70 -6.26 3.47 -4.45
N ARG A 71 -5.14 3.91 -3.89
CA ARG A 71 -4.15 4.77 -4.57
C ARG A 71 -2.76 4.15 -4.52
N MET A 72 -2.00 4.33 -5.60
CA MET A 72 -0.59 3.99 -5.61
C MET A 72 0.19 5.20 -5.11
N LEU A 73 0.80 5.09 -3.92
CA LEU A 73 1.72 6.11 -3.42
C LEU A 73 3.07 5.97 -4.12
N ASP A 74 3.54 4.75 -4.31
CA ASP A 74 4.79 4.48 -4.99
C ASP A 74 4.80 3.11 -5.68
N TYR A 75 5.33 3.07 -6.90
CA TYR A 75 5.56 1.85 -7.67
C TYR A 75 7.05 1.60 -7.94
N ASN A 76 7.94 2.51 -7.50
CA ASN A 76 9.38 2.31 -7.58
C ASN A 76 9.87 1.49 -6.38
N GLY A 77 9.92 0.17 -6.55
CA GLY A 77 10.33 -0.77 -5.51
C GLY A 77 11.69 -0.48 -4.88
N GLN A 78 12.66 0.01 -5.65
CA GLN A 78 13.99 0.36 -5.13
C GLN A 78 13.91 1.53 -4.15
N ARG A 79 13.17 2.59 -4.51
CA ARG A 79 12.97 3.74 -3.62
C ARG A 79 12.22 3.33 -2.35
N ILE A 80 11.17 2.53 -2.47
CA ILE A 80 10.41 2.03 -1.33
C ILE A 80 11.35 1.29 -0.35
N PHE A 81 12.19 0.39 -0.85
CA PHE A 81 13.10 -0.39 0.00
C PHE A 81 14.23 0.43 0.62
N GLN A 82 14.60 1.56 -0.01
CA GLN A 82 15.54 2.51 0.59
C GLN A 82 14.88 3.39 1.66
N LEU A 83 13.59 3.68 1.51
CA LEU A 83 12.86 4.53 2.44
C LEU A 83 12.40 3.79 3.69
N PHE A 84 12.04 2.51 3.61
CA PHE A 84 11.50 1.75 4.75
C PHE A 84 12.40 0.63 5.22
N ARG A 85 12.68 0.61 6.54
CA ARG A 85 13.32 -0.51 7.20
C ARG A 85 12.27 -1.52 7.63
N PHE A 86 12.60 -2.81 7.60
CA PHE A 86 11.65 -3.87 7.99
C PHE A 86 11.23 -3.82 9.46
N ASP A 87 12.06 -3.27 10.36
CA ASP A 87 11.76 -3.12 11.79
C ASP A 87 10.78 -1.97 12.10
N GLU A 88 10.47 -1.14 11.11
CA GLU A 88 9.47 -0.06 11.20
C GLU A 88 8.10 -0.48 10.66
N LEU A 89 8.03 -1.67 10.04
CA LEU A 89 6.83 -2.21 9.44
C LEU A 89 6.05 -3.06 10.43
N GLY A 90 4.75 -3.22 10.21
CA GLY A 90 3.93 -4.18 10.93
C GLY A 90 4.35 -5.64 10.66
N ALA A 91 3.66 -6.59 11.29
CA ALA A 91 3.88 -8.00 10.98
C ALA A 91 3.55 -8.33 9.52
N ALA A 92 4.29 -9.26 8.92
CA ALA A 92 4.01 -9.73 7.58
C ALA A 92 2.64 -10.43 7.51
N ILE A 93 1.82 -10.04 6.55
CA ILE A 93 0.52 -10.64 6.26
C ILE A 93 0.64 -11.38 4.92
N LEU A 94 0.42 -12.69 4.93
CA LEU A 94 0.45 -13.52 3.73
C LEU A 94 -0.95 -13.54 3.12
N GLN A 95 -1.11 -13.02 1.89
CA GLN A 95 -2.39 -13.00 1.19
C GLN A 95 -2.33 -13.83 -0.08
N GLU A 96 -3.23 -14.81 -0.18
CA GLU A 96 -3.50 -15.58 -1.40
C GLU A 96 -4.99 -15.50 -1.71
N GLN A 97 -5.33 -15.11 -2.93
CA GLN A 97 -6.71 -15.11 -3.41
C GLN A 97 -6.90 -16.32 -4.32
N ALA A 98 -7.92 -17.14 -4.03
CA ALA A 98 -8.34 -18.25 -4.87
C ALA A 98 -8.88 -17.79 -6.23
#